data_AF-A0A7K0Z6N1-F1
#
_entry.id   AF-A0A7K0Z6N1-F1
#
_cell.length_a   1.000
_cell.length_b   1.000
_cell.length_c   1.000
_cell.angle_alpha   90.00
_cell.angle_beta   90.00
_cell.angle_gamma   90.00
#
_symmetry.space_group_name_H-M   'P 1'
#
loop_
_entity.id
_entity.type
_entity.pdbx_description
1 polymer ?
#
loop_
_entity_poly.entity_id
_entity_poly.type
_entity_poly.pdbx_seq_one_letter_code
_entity_poly.pdbx_strand_id
1 'polypeptide(L)'
;MARGIVTSENDSIAEAVSNEIFIKAGSVLGFEEAINSGEITYEIHCRIQPCISPNNEVKVTITSMNLRHSISAVEYVSPWA
;
A
#
# COMPACT_ATOMS: atom_id res chain seq x y z
N MET A 1 14.43 -6.25 -10.11
CA MET A 1 13.77 -5.71 -8.91
C MET A 1 13.11 -4.40 -9.31
N ALA A 2 11.78 -4.32 -9.32
CA ALA A 2 11.07 -3.07 -9.55
C ALA A 2 10.70 -2.45 -8.20
N ARG A 3 10.97 -1.16 -8.00
CA ARG A 3 10.57 -0.39 -6.82
C ARG A 3 9.90 0.88 -7.30
N GLY A 4 8.76 1.22 -6.70
CA GLY A 4 8.14 2.54 -6.84
C GLY A 4 8.34 3.33 -5.54
N ILE A 5 8.58 4.62 -5.65
CA ILE A 5 8.68 5.55 -4.52
C ILE A 5 7.59 6.61 -4.72
N VAL A 6 6.73 6.77 -3.72
CA VAL A 6 5.67 7.79 -3.71
C VAL A 6 5.97 8.77 -2.59
N THR A 7 6.05 10.04 -2.93
CA THR A 7 6.22 11.14 -1.98
C THR A 7 5.15 12.19 -2.27
N SER A 8 4.30 12.46 -1.29
CA SER A 8 3.24 13.47 -1.38
C SER A 8 2.96 14.02 0.02
N GLU A 9 2.69 15.32 0.10
CA GLU A 9 2.23 15.98 1.33
C GLU A 9 0.74 15.71 1.61
N ASN A 10 0.02 15.17 0.62
CA ASN A 10 -1.39 14.82 0.70
C ASN A 10 -1.58 13.31 0.65
N ASP A 11 -2.19 12.76 1.70
CA ASP A 11 -2.45 11.33 1.86
C ASP A 11 -3.29 10.75 0.72
N SER A 12 -4.33 11.44 0.25
CA SER A 12 -5.21 10.95 -0.83
C SER A 12 -4.45 10.78 -2.16
N ILE A 13 -3.52 11.70 -2.45
CA ILE A 13 -2.66 11.57 -3.63
C ILE A 13 -1.65 10.42 -3.43
N ALA A 14 -1.06 10.31 -2.24
CA ALA A 14 -0.12 9.23 -1.93
C ALA A 14 -0.78 7.85 -2.09
N GLU A 15 -2.00 7.71 -1.59
CA GLU A 15 -2.80 6.48 -1.67
C GLU A 15 -3.16 6.14 -3.12
N ALA A 16 -3.66 7.13 -3.89
CA ALA A 16 -4.02 6.91 -5.29
C ALA A 16 -2.82 6.44 -6.14
N VAL A 17 -1.66 7.08 -5.99
CA VAL A 17 -0.44 6.69 -6.73
C VAL A 17 0.09 5.34 -6.25
N SER A 18 0.00 5.04 -4.95
CA SER A 18 0.42 3.74 -4.41
C SER A 18 -0.48 2.60 -4.92
N ASN A 19 -1.79 2.85 -5.04
CA ASN A 19 -2.73 1.91 -5.64
C ASN A 19 -2.42 1.65 -7.13
N GLU A 20 -2.08 2.69 -7.89
CA GLU A 20 -1.64 2.53 -9.28
C GLU A 20 -0.38 1.66 -9.41
N ILE A 21 0.58 1.83 -8.51
CA ILE A 21 1.78 0.98 -8.46
C ILE A 21 1.39 -0.47 -8.15
N PHE A 22 0.49 -0.69 -7.19
CA PHE A 22 0.01 -2.02 -6.83
C PHE A 22 -0.68 -2.71 -8.03
N ILE A 23 -1.59 -2.03 -8.73
CA ILE A 23 -2.29 -2.57 -9.91
C ILE A 23 -1.28 -2.92 -11.02
N LYS A 24 -0.36 -2.00 -11.36
CA LYS A 24 0.63 -2.23 -12.41
C LYS A 24 1.60 -3.36 -12.06
N ALA A 25 2.05 -3.43 -10.81
CA ALA A 25 2.89 -4.52 -10.34
C ALA A 25 2.15 -5.86 -10.42
N GLY A 26 0.88 -5.89 -10.01
CA GLY A 26 0.03 -7.06 -10.12
C GLY A 26 -0.13 -7.53 -11.56
N SER A 27 -0.40 -6.63 -12.51
CA SER A 27 -0.50 -6.97 -13.94
C SER A 27 0.81 -7.55 -14.49
N VAL A 28 1.97 -6.95 -14.16
CA VAL A 28 3.29 -7.50 -14.54
C VAL A 28 3.54 -8.90 -13.96
N LEU A 29 3.00 -9.19 -12.78
CA LEU A 29 3.12 -10.49 -12.12
C LEU A 29 2.02 -11.50 -12.52
N GLY A 30 1.07 -11.12 -13.38
CA GLY A 30 -0.03 -11.99 -13.83
C GLY A 30 -1.22 -12.08 -12.86
N PHE A 31 -1.35 -11.14 -11.92
CA PHE A 31 -2.45 -11.07 -10.94
C PHE A 31 -3.56 -10.09 -11.31
N GLU A 32 -3.62 -9.63 -12.57
CA GLU A 32 -4.58 -8.60 -13.00
C GLU A 32 -6.04 -9.01 -12.76
N GLU A 33 -6.43 -10.23 -13.15
CA GLU A 33 -7.78 -10.74 -12.91
C GLU A 33 -8.10 -10.87 -11.42
N ALA A 34 -7.13 -11.31 -10.62
CA ALA A 34 -7.27 -11.46 -9.17
C ALA A 34 -7.48 -10.11 -8.47
N ILE A 35 -6.77 -9.06 -8.93
CA ILE A 35 -6.95 -7.70 -8.41
C ILE A 35 -8.28 -7.12 -8.86
N ASN A 36 -8.62 -7.22 -10.16
CA ASN A 36 -9.86 -6.67 -10.72
C ASN A 36 -11.12 -7.34 -10.16
N SER A 37 -11.04 -8.62 -9.80
CA SER A 37 -12.14 -9.35 -9.14
C SER A 37 -12.25 -9.09 -7.65
N GLY A 38 -11.28 -8.39 -7.04
CA GLY A 38 -11.19 -8.18 -5.60
C GLY A 38 -10.75 -9.43 -4.82
N GLU A 39 -10.21 -10.45 -5.49
CA GLU A 39 -9.61 -11.61 -4.83
C GLU A 39 -8.32 -11.21 -4.11
N ILE A 40 -7.51 -10.34 -4.72
CA ILE A 40 -6.35 -9.72 -4.06
C ILE A 40 -6.63 -8.24 -3.85
N THR A 41 -6.60 -7.79 -2.59
CA THR A 41 -6.84 -6.40 -2.21
C THR A 41 -5.60 -5.79 -1.55
N TYR A 42 -5.52 -4.46 -1.61
CA TYR A 42 -4.44 -3.64 -1.07
C TYR A 42 -5.02 -2.52 -0.22
N GLU A 43 -4.47 -2.33 0.97
CA GLU A 43 -4.88 -1.27 1.89
C GLU A 43 -3.67 -0.62 2.57
N ILE A 44 -3.76 0.70 2.79
CA ILE A 44 -2.82 1.46 3.60
C ILE A 44 -3.59 2.00 4.81
N HIS A 45 -3.08 1.71 6.01
CA HIS A 45 -3.60 2.26 7.25
C HIS A 45 -2.48 2.98 7.99
N CYS A 46 -2.74 4.17 8.50
CA CYS A 46 -1.81 4.86 9.38
C CYS A 46 -2.46 5.20 10.72
N ARG A 47 -1.66 5.18 11.79
CA ARG A 47 -2.16 5.39 13.15
C ARG A 47 -2.68 6.82 13.36
N ILE A 48 -2.04 7.79 12.74
CA ILE A 48 -2.36 9.22 12.81
C ILE A 48 -2.47 9.77 11.39
N GLN A 49 -3.46 10.63 11.14
CA GLN A 49 -3.57 11.39 9.88
C GLN A 49 -3.06 12.84 10.10
N PRO A 50 -2.25 13.40 9.18
CA PRO A 50 -1.80 12.78 7.93
C PRO A 50 -0.76 11.67 8.16
N CYS A 51 -0.66 10.70 7.25
CA CYS A 51 0.21 9.54 7.42
C CYS A 51 1.70 9.91 7.57
N ILE A 52 2.13 11.03 7.00
CA ILE A 52 3.49 11.58 7.13
C ILE A 52 3.79 12.24 8.49
N SER A 53 2.84 12.20 9.43
CA SER A 53 3.05 12.80 10.76
C SER A 53 4.25 12.16 11.48
N PRO A 54 5.05 12.95 12.23
CA PRO A 54 6.10 12.44 13.10
C PRO A 54 5.61 11.36 14.08
N ASN A 55 6.45 10.37 14.40
CA ASN A 55 6.14 9.27 15.33
C ASN A 55 4.88 8.47 14.93
N ASN A 56 4.68 8.31 13.63
CA ASN A 56 3.53 7.59 13.10
C ASN A 56 3.93 6.18 12.63
N GLU A 57 2.92 5.32 12.56
CA GLU A 57 3.02 3.97 12.03
C GLU A 57 2.16 3.88 10.77
N VAL A 58 2.74 3.40 9.68
CA VAL A 58 2.05 3.15 8.41
C VAL A 58 2.11 1.65 8.14
N LYS A 59 0.94 1.01 8.10
CA LYS A 59 0.78 -0.41 7.80
C LYS A 59 0.21 -0.58 6.41
N VAL A 60 0.94 -1.30 5.57
CA VAL A 60 0.48 -1.74 4.26
C VAL A 60 0.06 -3.19 4.35
N THR A 61 -1.13 -3.52 3.89
CA THR A 61 -1.67 -4.89 3.93
C THR A 61 -2.09 -5.32 2.53
N ILE A 62 -1.71 -6.54 2.15
CA ILE A 62 -2.23 -7.23 0.97
C ILE A 62 -2.98 -8.46 1.45
N THR A 63 -4.20 -8.63 0.98
CA THR A 63 -5.06 -9.76 1.36
C THR A 63 -5.40 -10.58 0.12
N SER A 64 -5.25 -11.90 0.20
CA SER A 64 -5.82 -12.83 -0.78
C SER A 64 -7.02 -13.54 -0.16
N MET A 65 -8.18 -13.33 -0.77
CA MET A 65 -9.44 -13.94 -0.36
C MET A 65 -9.49 -15.43 -0.71
N ASN A 66 -8.84 -15.85 -1.80
CA ASN A 66 -8.74 -17.25 -2.18
C ASN A 66 -7.91 -18.04 -1.17
N LEU A 67 -6.72 -17.53 -0.82
CA LEU A 67 -5.82 -18.16 0.15
C LEU A 67 -6.25 -17.92 1.61
N ARG A 68 -7.21 -17.01 1.85
CA ARG A 68 -7.63 -16.53 3.17
C ARG A 68 -6.45 -16.10 4.03
N HIS A 69 -5.51 -15.42 3.41
CA HIS A 69 -4.26 -15.02 4.03
C HIS A 69 -3.98 -13.55 3.74
N SER A 70 -3.40 -12.87 4.73
CA SER A 70 -2.96 -11.49 4.59
C SER A 70 -1.50 -11.39 4.98
N ILE A 71 -0.78 -10.57 4.22
CA ILE A 71 0.59 -10.17 4.52
C ILE A 71 0.58 -8.68 4.80
N SER A 72 1.41 -8.24 5.75
CA SER A 72 1.53 -6.82 6.06
C SER A 72 2.96 -6.42 6.32
N ALA A 73 3.30 -5.21 5.89
CA ALA A 73 4.53 -4.52 6.21
C ALA A 73 4.21 -3.26 7.02
N VAL A 74 5.04 -2.94 8.00
CA VAL A 74 4.89 -1.78 8.87
C VAL A 74 6.12 -0.90 8.72
N GLU A 75 5.89 0.38 8.44
CA GLU A 75 6.92 1.41 8.33
C GLU A 75 6.67 2.51 9.36
N TYR A 76 7.75 3.07 9.91
CA TYR A 76 7.69 4.09 10.94
C TYR A 76 8.18 5.43 10.42
N VAL A 77 7.39 6.48 10.64
CA VAL A 77 7.77 7.85 10.29
C VAL A 77 8.58 8.45 11.44
N SER A 78 9.87 8.69 11.17
CA SER A 78 10.77 9.23 12.19
C SER A 78 10.41 10.67 12.55
N PRO A 79 10.57 11.07 13.82
CA PRO A 79 10.34 12.46 14.24
C PRO A 79 11.49 13.41 13.87
N TRP A 80 12.57 12.89 13.29
CA TRP A 80 13.77 13.65 12.90
C TRP A 80 13.96 13.71 11.38
N ALA A 81 12.93 13.36 10.61
CA ALA A 81 12.93 13.49 9.16
C ALA A 81 12.82 14.96 8.73
#